data_AF-A0A1X6ZEE2-F1
#
_entry.id   AF-A0A1X6ZEE2-F1
#
_cell.length_a   1.000
_cell.length_b   1.000
_cell.length_c   1.000
_cell.angle_alpha   90.00
_cell.angle_beta   90.00
_cell.angle_gamma   90.00
#
_symmetry.space_group_name_H-M   'P 1'
#
loop_
_entity.id
_entity.type
_entity.pdbx_description
1 polymer ?
#
loop_
_entity_poly.entity_id
_entity_poly.type
_entity_poly.pdbx_seq_one_letter_code
_entity_poly.pdbx_strand_id
1 'polypeptide(L)'
;MKAIPVMMAAALVVLSACGARDSVTRSASYATPSFASGPMKTACLRSDRAQRNSRLCGCIQSVADQSLSNAEQRLAVSFFSDPHRAQEIRQSDRPNHERMWRNYKAFVGRAERSCRGL
;
A
#
# COMPACT_ATOMS: atom_id res chain seq x y z
N MET A 1 -70.37 -17.97 -49.57
CA MET A 1 -70.48 -18.97 -48.49
C MET A 1 -69.23 -18.87 -47.62
N LYS A 2 -69.42 -18.50 -46.34
CA LYS A 2 -68.54 -18.61 -45.16
C LYS A 2 -67.15 -17.92 -45.25
N ALA A 3 -67.01 -16.70 -44.71
CA ALA A 3 -66.72 -16.34 -43.30
C ALA A 3 -65.24 -16.62 -42.94
N ILE A 4 -64.33 -15.64 -42.94
CA ILE A 4 -64.04 -14.58 -41.93
C ILE A 4 -62.79 -14.95 -41.09
N PRO A 5 -61.96 -13.96 -40.73
CA PRO A 5 -60.50 -14.03 -40.79
C PRO A 5 -59.83 -13.83 -39.41
N VAL A 6 -58.52 -13.56 -39.42
CA VAL A 6 -57.75 -12.88 -38.36
C VAL A 6 -57.46 -13.72 -37.11
N MET A 7 -56.28 -14.33 -37.11
CA MET A 7 -55.46 -14.36 -35.90
C MET A 7 -54.06 -13.86 -36.26
N MET A 8 -53.91 -12.54 -36.10
CA MET A 8 -52.72 -11.85 -35.61
C MET A 8 -51.46 -12.73 -35.53
N ALA A 9 -50.64 -12.67 -36.59
CA ALA A 9 -49.27 -13.15 -36.56
C ALA A 9 -48.48 -12.29 -35.57
N ALA A 10 -47.97 -12.96 -34.52
CA ALA A 10 -47.13 -12.38 -33.49
C ALA A 10 -45.88 -11.73 -34.08
N ALA A 11 -45.54 -10.55 -33.55
CA ALA A 11 -44.41 -9.73 -33.96
C ALA A 11 -43.09 -10.51 -33.95
N LEU A 12 -42.40 -10.49 -35.09
CA LEU A 12 -41.03 -10.92 -35.26
C LEU A 12 -40.09 -10.03 -34.41
N VAL A 13 -39.57 -10.58 -33.32
CA VAL A 13 -38.43 -9.99 -32.62
C VAL A 13 -37.16 -10.36 -33.37
N VAL A 14 -36.64 -9.42 -34.17
CA VAL A 14 -35.31 -9.51 -34.78
C VAL A 14 -34.29 -9.02 -33.75
N LEU A 15 -33.62 -9.95 -33.06
CA LEU A 15 -32.34 -9.63 -32.42
C LEU A 15 -31.21 -10.07 -33.37
N SER A 16 -30.81 -9.16 -34.25
CA SER A 16 -29.57 -9.28 -35.02
C SER A 16 -28.38 -9.04 -34.08
N ALA A 17 -27.74 -10.13 -33.64
CA ALA A 17 -26.42 -10.10 -33.02
C ALA A 17 -25.35 -10.02 -34.12
N CYS A 18 -24.65 -8.88 -34.22
CA CYS A 18 -23.33 -8.82 -34.82
C CYS A 18 -22.33 -8.47 -33.72
N GLY A 19 -21.61 -9.48 -33.26
CA GLY A 19 -20.55 -9.33 -32.28
C GLY A 19 -19.31 -8.69 -32.92
N ALA A 20 -18.78 -7.68 -32.24
CA ALA A 20 -17.34 -7.47 -32.18
C ALA A 20 -16.84 -8.22 -30.95
N ARG A 21 -16.13 -9.32 -31.18
CA ARG A 21 -15.41 -10.05 -30.14
C ARG A 21 -14.07 -9.37 -29.97
N ASP A 22 -14.05 -8.24 -29.27
CA ASP A 22 -12.80 -7.78 -28.69
C ASP A 22 -12.47 -8.75 -27.57
N SER A 23 -11.55 -9.68 -27.85
CA SER A 23 -10.83 -10.43 -26.84
C SER A 23 -9.97 -9.45 -26.03
N VAL A 24 -10.62 -8.62 -25.22
CA VAL A 24 -10.01 -8.07 -24.03
C VAL A 24 -9.80 -9.29 -23.16
N THR A 25 -8.61 -9.85 -23.23
CA THR A 25 -8.02 -10.54 -22.10
C THR A 25 -8.10 -9.54 -20.95
N ARG A 26 -9.21 -9.57 -20.21
CA ARG A 26 -9.27 -9.03 -18.86
C ARG A 26 -8.35 -9.96 -18.07
N SER A 27 -7.05 -9.71 -18.22
CA SER A 27 -6.07 -10.03 -17.21
C SER A 27 -6.66 -9.42 -15.95
N ALA A 28 -7.28 -10.27 -15.13
CA ALA A 28 -7.66 -9.92 -13.80
C ALA A 28 -6.33 -9.66 -13.09
N SER A 29 -5.80 -8.46 -13.26
CA SER A 29 -4.71 -7.94 -12.47
C SER A 29 -5.30 -7.85 -11.08
N TYR A 30 -5.13 -8.91 -10.30
CA TYR A 30 -5.27 -8.84 -8.86
C TYR A 30 -4.32 -7.71 -8.46
N ALA A 31 -4.88 -6.54 -8.21
CA ALA A 31 -4.13 -5.41 -7.67
C ALA A 31 -3.56 -5.94 -6.36
N THR A 32 -2.26 -6.27 -6.38
CA THR A 32 -1.57 -6.60 -5.15
C THR A 32 -1.76 -5.37 -4.25
N PRO A 33 -2.20 -5.56 -2.99
CA PRO A 33 -2.37 -4.43 -2.10
C PRO A 33 -1.06 -3.63 -2.11
N SER A 34 -1.14 -2.40 -2.63
CA SER A 34 0.03 -1.55 -2.78
C SER A 34 0.37 -0.99 -1.42
N PHE A 35 1.29 -1.65 -0.71
CA PHE A 35 1.80 -1.14 0.54
C PHE A 35 2.70 0.07 0.25
N ALA A 36 2.57 1.10 1.09
CA ALA A 36 3.34 2.34 0.98
C ALA A 36 4.82 2.05 0.72
N SER A 37 5.41 2.80 -0.21
CA SER A 37 6.77 2.58 -0.68
C SER A 37 7.62 3.81 -0.41
N GLY A 38 8.88 3.57 -0.03
CA GLY A 38 9.76 4.65 0.39
C GLY A 38 11.05 4.13 1.01
N PRO A 39 11.87 5.04 1.54
CA PRO A 39 13.20 4.73 2.03
C PRO A 39 13.17 3.82 3.27
N MET A 40 12.15 3.96 4.13
CA MET A 40 11.99 3.17 5.34
C MET A 40 11.58 1.72 5.03
N LYS A 41 10.66 1.51 4.08
CA LYS A 41 10.33 0.16 3.58
C LYS A 41 11.56 -0.51 2.98
N THR A 42 12.33 0.24 2.18
CA THR A 42 13.54 -0.27 1.54
C THR A 42 14.58 -0.70 2.56
N ALA A 43 14.84 0.12 3.58
CA ALA A 43 15.75 -0.21 4.67
C ALA A 43 15.27 -1.42 5.49
N CYS A 44 13.97 -1.47 5.82
CA CYS A 44 13.36 -2.59 6.54
C CYS A 44 13.54 -3.92 5.80
N LEU A 45 13.28 -3.96 4.49
CA LEU A 45 13.43 -5.17 3.68
C LEU A 45 14.89 -5.62 3.53
N ARG A 46 15.84 -4.68 3.58
CA ARG A 46 17.29 -4.95 3.53
C ARG A 46 17.88 -5.34 4.88
N SER A 47 17.22 -5.03 5.99
CA SER A 47 17.72 -5.34 7.33
C SER A 47 17.82 -6.85 7.55
N ASP A 48 18.67 -7.31 8.48
CA ASP A 48 18.78 -8.73 8.80
C ASP A 48 17.66 -9.26 9.73
N ARG A 49 16.61 -8.48 9.98
CA ARG A 49 15.49 -8.85 10.86
C ARG A 49 14.71 -10.02 10.27
N ALA A 50 14.46 -11.07 11.06
CA ALA A 50 13.81 -12.30 10.59
C ALA A 50 12.36 -12.11 10.12
N GLN A 51 11.60 -11.21 10.74
CA GLN A 51 10.16 -11.01 10.46
C GLN A 51 9.88 -10.04 9.30
N ARG A 52 10.92 -9.55 8.62
CA ARG A 52 10.76 -8.57 7.53
C ARG A 52 9.96 -9.17 6.37
N ASN A 53 8.93 -8.46 5.95
CA ASN A 53 8.16 -8.80 4.77
C ASN A 53 7.56 -7.54 4.15
N SER A 54 7.09 -7.64 2.90
CA SER A 54 6.58 -6.47 2.15
C SER A 54 5.39 -5.77 2.83
N ARG A 55 4.52 -6.53 3.51
CA ARG A 55 3.34 -6.00 4.20
C ARG A 55 3.75 -5.21 5.45
N LEU A 56 4.54 -5.84 6.32
CA LEU A 56 5.07 -5.22 7.53
C LEU A 56 5.88 -3.96 7.20
N CYS A 57 6.87 -4.07 6.32
CA CYS A 57 7.76 -2.96 5.98
C CYS A 57 7.01 -1.81 5.29
N GLY A 58 5.97 -2.10 4.50
CA GLY A 58 5.13 -1.06 3.92
C GLY A 58 4.15 -0.43 4.91
N CYS A 59 3.65 -1.17 5.91
CA CYS A 59 2.93 -0.59 7.03
C CYS A 59 3.83 0.38 7.81
N ILE A 60 5.07 -0.02 8.11
CA ILE A 60 6.07 0.82 8.78
C ILE A 60 6.32 2.10 7.97
N GLN A 61 6.47 2.01 6.64
CA GLN A 61 6.60 3.19 5.77
C GLN A 61 5.39 4.11 5.86
N SER A 62 4.17 3.58 5.77
CA SER A 62 2.95 4.39 5.85
C SER A 62 2.84 5.13 7.19
N VAL A 63 3.22 4.48 8.29
CA VAL A 63 3.25 5.12 9.61
C VAL A 63 4.37 6.16 9.68
N ALA A 64 5.53 5.90 9.07
CA ALA A 64 6.63 6.87 8.98
C ALA A 64 6.21 8.13 8.19
N ASP A 65 5.49 7.99 7.08
CA ASP A 65 5.02 9.11 6.26
C ASP A 65 4.04 10.03 7.02
N GLN A 66 3.29 9.47 7.98
CA GLN A 66 2.39 10.22 8.85
C GLN A 66 3.09 10.85 10.06
N SER A 67 4.25 10.32 10.47
CA SER A 67 4.84 10.61 11.79
C SER A 67 6.18 11.35 11.71
N LEU A 68 6.89 11.23 10.59
CA LEU A 68 8.25 11.73 10.40
C LEU A 68 8.33 12.56 9.13
N SER A 69 9.05 13.68 9.22
CA SER A 69 9.46 14.44 8.04
C SER A 69 10.43 13.63 7.17
N ASN A 70 10.59 14.03 5.91
CA ASN A 70 11.54 13.40 4.98
C ASN A 70 12.99 13.38 5.53
N ALA A 71 13.40 14.43 6.24
CA ALA A 71 14.73 14.50 6.84
C ALA A 71 14.87 13.51 8.01
N GLU A 72 13.84 13.39 8.86
CA GLU A 72 13.81 12.43 9.95
C GLU A 72 13.76 10.99 9.44
N GLN A 73 13.03 10.72 8.35
CA GLN A 73 13.04 9.41 7.70
C GLN A 73 14.45 9.05 7.19
N ARG A 74 15.17 9.97 6.54
CA ARG A 74 16.54 9.70 6.08
C ARG A 74 17.49 9.39 7.24
N LEU A 75 17.39 10.14 8.34
CA LEU A 75 18.18 9.88 9.54
C LEU A 75 17.80 8.54 10.19
N ALA A 76 16.51 8.23 10.30
CA ALA A 76 16.05 6.96 10.85
C ALA A 76 16.45 5.76 9.97
N VAL A 77 16.54 5.93 8.64
CA VAL A 77 17.06 4.89 7.75
C VAL A 77 18.52 4.55 8.06
N SER A 78 19.36 5.53 8.42
CA SER A 78 20.76 5.25 8.73
C SER A 78 20.91 4.37 9.98
N PHE A 79 19.91 4.35 10.87
CA PHE A 79 19.92 3.49 12.07
C PHE A 79 19.83 1.99 11.74
N PHE A 80 19.31 1.64 10.55
CA PHE A 80 19.23 0.24 10.13
C PHE A 80 20.61 -0.34 9.81
N SER A 81 21.49 0.46 9.19
CA SER A 81 22.87 0.07 8.87
C SER A 81 23.85 0.36 10.00
N ASP A 82 23.58 1.40 10.79
CA ASP A 82 24.43 1.81 11.90
C ASP A 82 23.59 2.03 13.17
N PRO A 83 23.45 0.99 14.01
CA PRO A 83 22.76 1.12 15.30
C PRO A 83 23.45 2.08 16.28
N HIS A 84 24.76 2.33 16.13
CA HIS A 84 25.48 3.28 16.97
C HIS A 84 25.01 4.72 16.71
N ARG A 85 24.72 5.06 15.44
CA ARG A 85 24.14 6.36 15.07
C ARG A 85 22.85 6.66 15.84
N ALA A 86 22.01 5.66 16.10
CA ALA A 86 20.81 5.84 16.91
C ALA A 86 21.15 6.24 18.36
N GLN A 87 22.22 5.69 18.93
CA GLN A 87 22.68 6.06 20.27
C GLN A 87 23.23 7.48 20.32
N GLU A 88 24.02 7.88 19.31
CA GLU A 88 24.52 9.26 19.21
C GLU A 88 23.37 10.27 19.17
N ILE A 89 22.35 10.02 18.35
CA ILE A 89 21.18 10.92 18.24
C ILE A 89 20.38 10.95 19.55
N ARG A 90 20.19 9.80 20.18
CA ARG A 90 19.46 9.69 21.46
C ARG A 90 20.15 10.42 22.62
N GLN A 91 21.48 10.49 22.62
CA GLN A 91 22.26 11.08 23.71
C GLN A 91 22.66 12.53 23.44
N SER A 92 22.27 13.09 22.29
CA SER A 92 22.73 14.40 21.87
C SER A 92 21.83 15.52 22.40
N ASP A 93 22.43 16.47 23.12
CA ASP A 93 21.73 17.66 23.65
C ASP A 93 21.29 18.67 22.58
N ARG A 94 21.48 18.37 21.28
CA ARG A 94 21.09 19.30 20.21
C ARG A 94 19.57 19.35 20.08
N PRO A 95 18.93 20.54 20.07
CA PRO A 95 17.46 20.65 20.07
C PRO A 95 16.75 19.94 18.90
N ASN A 96 17.42 19.87 17.74
CA ASN A 96 16.90 19.17 16.56
C ASN A 96 16.95 17.64 16.73
N HIS A 97 18.00 17.10 17.36
CA HIS A 97 18.10 15.67 17.68
C HIS A 97 17.05 15.28 18.71
N GLU A 98 16.89 16.09 19.75
CA GLU A 98 15.86 15.87 20.77
C GLU A 98 14.44 15.86 20.20
N ARG A 99 14.11 16.82 19.32
CA ARG A 99 12.82 16.84 18.62
C ARG A 99 12.64 15.60 17.75
N MET A 100 13.64 15.28 16.93
CA MET A 100 13.61 14.12 16.05
C MET A 100 13.44 12.83 16.86
N TRP A 101 14.15 12.68 17.98
CA TRP A 101 14.08 11.50 18.83
C TRP A 101 12.71 11.34 19.50
N ARG A 102 12.08 12.45 19.93
CA ARG A 102 10.68 12.42 20.40
C ARG A 102 9.73 11.92 19.31
N ASN A 103 9.84 12.45 18.10
CA ASN A 103 9.02 12.02 16.96
C ASN A 103 9.28 10.56 16.58
N TYR A 104 10.55 10.14 16.58
CA TYR A 104 10.96 8.76 16.32
C TYR A 104 10.35 7.78 17.33
N LYS A 105 10.36 8.10 18.63
CA LYS A 105 9.69 7.27 19.65
C LYS A 105 8.18 7.18 19.42
N ALA A 106 7.53 8.29 19.08
CA ALA A 106 6.10 8.30 18.78
C ALA A 106 5.77 7.45 17.54
N PHE A 107 6.59 7.56 16.50
CA PHE A 107 6.54 6.74 15.30
C PHE A 107 6.66 5.24 15.64
N VAL A 108 7.68 4.83 16.39
CA VAL A 108 7.90 3.42 16.76
C VAL A 108 6.70 2.88 17.53
N GLY A 109 6.22 3.60 18.55
CA GLY A 109 5.05 3.16 19.31
C GLY A 109 3.78 3.06 18.46
N ARG A 110 3.59 3.96 17.48
CA ARG A 110 2.46 3.87 16.54
C ARG A 110 2.63 2.67 15.60
N ALA A 111 3.83 2.43 15.07
CA ALA A 111 4.11 1.31 14.19
C ALA A 111 3.90 -0.04 14.91
N GLU A 112 4.34 -0.17 16.16
CA GLU A 112 4.12 -1.37 16.98
C GLU A 112 2.64 -1.68 17.18
N ARG A 113 1.78 -0.67 17.36
CA ARG A 113 0.34 -0.86 17.50
C ARG A 113 -0.34 -1.14 16.17
N SER A 114 0.01 -0.40 15.12
CA SER A 114 -0.68 -0.45 13.82
C SER A 114 -0.25 -1.62 12.94
N CYS A 115 1.00 -2.07 13.07
CA CYS A 115 1.59 -3.07 12.17
C CYS A 115 1.76 -4.45 12.83
N ARG A 116 1.19 -4.66 14.01
CA ARG A 116 1.27 -5.93 14.72
C ARG A 116 0.59 -7.05 13.93
N GLY A 117 1.26 -8.19 13.80
CA GLY A 117 0.71 -9.39 13.13
C GLY A 117 0.83 -9.37 11.61
N LEU A 118 1.59 -8.43 11.04
CA LEU A 118 1.94 -8.37 9.62
C LEU A 118 3.25 -9.08 9.31
#